data_AF-A0AAW0DV61-F1
#
_entry.id   AF-A0AAW0DV61-F1
#
_cell.length_a   1.000
_cell.length_b   1.000
_cell.length_c   1.000
_cell.angle_alpha   90.00
_cell.angle_beta   90.00
_cell.angle_gamma   90.00
#
_symmetry.space_group_name_H-M   'P 1'
#
loop_
_entity.id
_entity.type
_entity.pdbx_description
1 polymer ?
#
loop_
_entity_poly.entity_id
_entity_poly.type
_entity_poly.pdbx_seq_one_letter_code
_entity_poly.pdbx_strand_id
1 'polypeptide(L)'
;MRLLGLVFAGALSYMARAAETDSQWVANLPKSSQRPSPPSRPLQWGDINVISTTDTHGSWDTNTIRSPSRIIEDCSATWGDYAAFVTHMKELAEEKDVDLLLVDSGDLHDGTGLSDGFPPGGVDAQDVRSLNPTSLYSTFDSTSLQSNEFFKQIPYDVLAIGNHELYTYANTYDMHMNFGKHFQGRYLSSNVNITVFDASNQSVSVPVGSRFRKFKTRKNRSVTAFGVLFDFAGSDVNTTVQRVEDMIHEPWFLDAIAEEPDVFLLIGHMSVARDRWPVVFNAIREVHPTTPILIFGGHFHIRDCLQLDQRSMSLASGRYMETLGWMSLNLDKPGSTAPINFSRRYLDTNLVTYQYHTNRNASTFGTVQGQNITQGLLELEERFGLKYQYGVAPRDYTMNRSPYPSNGSIMTMIVEDAAPTALALNTTRAGIPSLLIISSGSQRFDIYKGPFTKNDQLTASPFVNQYIYIPDVPFDAAIRVLPELNRAGAERLWATKSEDGEESLQARVVRLEREVETGYMTWLEDMHRRYHERPQMREEEGLTLGYACPGEGDDTPHIPLPAYRLPDFIGSRVPDLSGDAPIDLIFVDFIEAQVIRTLNEVQTARVYSRADAGVYSDVKSNEVLGLYASVAWN
;
A
#
# COMPACT_ATOMS: atom_id res chain seq x y z
N MET A 1 -44.82 -36.44 19.07
CA MET A 1 -43.58 -36.78 19.83
C MET A 1 -42.50 -37.55 19.03
N ARG A 2 -42.64 -37.78 17.72
CA ARG A 2 -41.56 -38.33 16.87
C ARG A 2 -40.96 -37.35 15.84
N LEU A 3 -41.50 -36.12 15.73
CA LEU A 3 -40.97 -35.09 14.83
C LEU A 3 -39.94 -34.14 15.47
N LEU A 4 -39.90 -34.02 16.81
CA LEU A 4 -38.88 -33.20 17.50
C LEU A 4 -37.50 -33.87 17.61
N GLY A 5 -37.43 -35.20 17.50
CA GLY A 5 -36.16 -35.95 17.61
C GLY A 5 -35.27 -35.86 16.38
N LEU A 6 -35.84 -35.62 15.19
CA LEU A 6 -35.09 -35.53 13.93
C LEU A 6 -34.48 -34.14 13.70
N VAL A 7 -35.10 -33.08 14.22
CA VAL A 7 -34.57 -31.71 14.12
C VAL A 7 -33.37 -31.52 15.06
N PHE A 8 -33.39 -32.13 16.26
CA PHE A 8 -32.26 -32.07 17.20
C PHE A 8 -31.05 -32.91 16.74
N ALA A 9 -31.25 -34.06 16.10
CA ALA A 9 -30.16 -34.87 15.56
C ALA A 9 -29.48 -34.22 14.34
N GLY A 10 -30.25 -33.49 13.51
CA GLY A 10 -29.72 -32.68 12.41
C GLY A 10 -28.88 -31.49 12.89
N ALA A 11 -29.30 -30.80 13.95
CA ALA A 11 -28.57 -29.67 14.52
C ALA A 11 -27.26 -30.09 15.22
N LEU A 12 -27.26 -31.22 15.95
CA LEU A 12 -26.05 -31.76 16.58
C LEU A 12 -25.04 -32.32 15.57
N SER A 13 -25.50 -32.89 14.45
CA SER A 13 -24.58 -33.34 13.37
C SER A 13 -24.02 -32.19 12.54
N TYR A 14 -24.74 -31.06 12.44
CA TYR A 14 -24.22 -29.83 11.82
C TYR A 14 -23.21 -29.11 12.72
N MET A 15 -23.44 -29.08 14.05
CA MET A 15 -22.48 -28.52 15.01
C MET A 15 -21.25 -29.40 15.22
N ALA A 16 -21.38 -30.73 15.16
CA ALA A 16 -20.23 -31.64 15.20
C ALA A 16 -19.39 -31.57 13.91
N ARG A 17 -20.02 -31.39 12.74
CA ARG A 17 -19.31 -31.12 11.48
C ARG A 17 -18.64 -29.74 11.47
N ALA A 18 -19.26 -28.71 12.05
CA ALA A 18 -18.63 -27.39 12.21
C ALA A 18 -17.39 -27.46 13.11
N ALA A 19 -17.45 -28.21 14.22
CA ALA A 19 -16.33 -28.43 15.13
C ALA A 19 -15.23 -29.34 14.53
N GLU A 20 -15.57 -30.32 13.70
CA GLU A 20 -14.57 -31.12 12.95
C GLU A 20 -13.91 -30.29 11.83
N THR A 21 -14.65 -29.39 11.16
CA THR A 21 -14.06 -28.45 10.20
C THR A 21 -13.15 -27.42 10.87
N ASP A 22 -13.48 -26.93 12.07
CA ASP A 22 -12.63 -26.00 12.85
C ASP A 22 -11.24 -26.57 13.15
N SER A 23 -11.11 -27.89 13.30
CA SER A 23 -9.81 -28.55 13.50
C SER A 23 -9.01 -28.79 12.20
N GLN A 24 -9.68 -28.80 11.05
CA GLN A 24 -9.06 -29.02 9.74
C GLN A 24 -8.54 -27.75 9.07
N TRP A 25 -9.10 -26.58 9.41
CA TRP A 25 -8.64 -25.28 8.86
C TRP A 25 -7.19 -24.96 9.22
N VAL A 26 -6.72 -25.37 10.41
CA VAL A 26 -5.32 -25.18 10.85
C VAL A 26 -4.37 -26.25 10.27
N ALA A 27 -4.89 -27.40 9.83
CA ALA A 27 -4.08 -28.56 9.47
C ALA A 27 -3.62 -28.60 8.00
N ASN A 28 -4.22 -27.79 7.12
CA ASN A 28 -3.99 -27.85 5.67
C ASN A 28 -3.25 -26.64 5.08
N LEU A 29 -2.66 -25.78 5.92
CA LEU A 29 -1.60 -24.89 5.43
C LEU A 29 -0.42 -25.76 4.96
N PRO A 30 0.19 -25.47 3.79
CA PRO A 30 1.45 -26.09 3.45
C PRO A 30 2.39 -25.91 4.64
N LYS A 31 2.96 -27.00 5.15
CA LYS A 31 4.06 -26.91 6.11
C LYS A 31 5.25 -26.29 5.38
N SER A 32 5.27 -24.96 5.29
CA SER A 32 6.52 -24.24 5.13
C SER A 32 7.41 -24.61 6.31
N SER A 33 8.70 -24.73 6.06
CA SER A 33 9.63 -25.31 7.02
C SER A 33 9.98 -24.38 8.19
N GLN A 34 9.42 -23.17 8.31
CA GLN A 34 9.74 -22.24 9.41
C GLN A 34 8.57 -21.31 9.75
N ARG A 35 7.73 -21.68 10.75
CA ARG A 35 6.74 -20.77 11.36
C ARG A 35 7.32 -19.37 11.63
N PRO A 36 6.52 -18.30 11.57
CA PRO A 36 6.95 -16.96 11.97
C PRO A 36 7.56 -16.99 13.37
N SER A 37 8.62 -16.21 13.58
CA SER A 37 9.21 -16.08 14.91
C SER A 37 8.20 -15.44 15.85
N PRO A 38 7.93 -16.02 17.04
CA PRO A 38 7.01 -15.40 17.97
C PRO A 38 7.59 -14.05 18.46
N PRO A 39 6.75 -13.04 18.71
CA PRO A 39 7.22 -11.79 19.27
C PRO A 39 7.94 -12.02 20.60
N SER A 40 8.98 -11.23 20.84
CA SER A 40 9.78 -11.30 22.07
C SER A 40 9.51 -10.12 23.00
N ARG A 41 8.89 -9.05 22.49
CA ARG A 41 8.69 -7.78 23.21
C ARG A 41 7.20 -7.48 23.33
N PRO A 42 6.63 -7.47 24.56
CA PRO A 42 5.22 -7.18 24.77
C PRO A 42 4.90 -5.69 24.53
N LEU A 43 3.62 -5.41 24.27
CA LEU A 43 3.10 -4.04 24.25
C LEU A 43 3.11 -3.45 25.66
N GLN A 44 3.69 -2.27 25.79
CA GLN A 44 3.52 -1.46 27.00
C GLN A 44 2.21 -0.71 26.88
N TRP A 45 1.30 -0.94 27.84
CA TRP A 45 0.03 -0.25 27.92
C TRP A 45 0.16 1.03 28.74
N GLY A 46 -0.56 2.06 28.32
CA GLY A 46 -0.70 3.31 29.06
C GLY A 46 -2.16 3.71 29.23
N ASP A 47 -2.38 4.91 29.74
CA ASP A 47 -3.70 5.54 29.85
C ASP A 47 -4.44 5.61 28.51
N ILE A 48 -3.72 6.03 27.48
CA ILE A 48 -4.18 6.08 26.09
C ILE A 48 -3.27 5.19 25.26
N ASN A 49 -3.89 4.37 24.42
CA ASN A 49 -3.22 3.46 23.51
C ASN A 49 -3.78 3.66 22.12
N VAL A 50 -2.96 3.53 21.10
CA VAL A 50 -3.35 3.73 19.70
C VAL A 50 -2.78 2.60 18.86
N ILE A 51 -3.65 1.94 18.09
CA ILE A 51 -3.26 1.07 16.97
C ILE A 51 -3.37 1.89 15.70
N SER A 52 -2.32 1.89 14.89
CA SER A 52 -2.22 2.66 13.65
C SER A 52 -1.95 1.77 12.44
N THR A 53 -2.68 2.03 11.37
CA THR A 53 -2.42 1.56 10.01
C THR A 53 -2.16 2.74 9.08
N THR A 54 -1.54 2.48 7.93
CA THR A 54 -1.31 3.44 6.85
C THR A 54 -0.89 2.68 5.59
N ASP A 55 -1.07 3.29 4.41
CA ASP A 55 -0.52 2.79 3.14
C ASP A 55 -0.89 1.32 2.92
N THR A 56 -2.15 0.97 3.15
CA THR A 56 -2.59 -0.44 3.11
C THR A 56 -2.73 -0.96 1.68
N HIS A 57 -3.01 -0.07 0.71
CA HIS A 57 -3.07 -0.36 -0.74
C HIS A 57 -3.75 -1.68 -1.08
N GLY A 58 -4.94 -1.94 -0.51
CA GLY A 58 -5.72 -3.14 -0.80
C GLY A 58 -5.06 -4.47 -0.41
N SER A 59 -3.96 -4.46 0.36
CA SER A 59 -3.18 -5.65 0.74
C SER A 59 -3.85 -6.44 1.87
N TRP A 60 -5.07 -6.90 1.60
CA TRP A 60 -6.01 -7.49 2.57
C TRP A 60 -6.31 -8.96 2.27
N ASP A 61 -5.75 -9.48 1.18
CA ASP A 61 -6.16 -10.71 0.53
C ASP A 61 -5.64 -12.00 1.19
N THR A 62 -6.16 -13.14 0.72
CA THR A 62 -5.81 -14.46 1.23
C THR A 62 -4.71 -15.17 0.41
N ASN A 63 -4.18 -14.53 -0.63
CA ASN A 63 -3.26 -15.13 -1.61
C ASN A 63 -1.82 -14.63 -1.46
N THR A 64 -1.61 -13.40 -0.97
CA THR A 64 -0.33 -12.95 -0.40
C THR A 64 0.14 -13.87 0.75
N ILE A 65 -0.76 -14.69 1.29
CA ILE A 65 -0.55 -15.67 2.37
C ILE A 65 -0.02 -17.04 1.88
N ARG A 66 0.04 -17.33 0.56
CA ARG A 66 0.18 -18.73 0.07
C ARG A 66 1.56 -19.21 -0.37
N SER A 67 2.60 -18.37 -0.39
CA SER A 67 3.94 -18.83 -0.78
C SER A 67 4.78 -19.27 0.43
N PRO A 68 5.30 -20.51 0.46
CA PRO A 68 6.09 -21.07 1.58
C PRO A 68 7.55 -20.58 1.65
N SER A 69 7.98 -19.66 0.78
CA SER A 69 9.34 -19.06 0.77
C SER A 69 9.36 -17.62 1.30
N ARG A 70 8.24 -17.16 1.85
CA ARG A 70 7.99 -15.76 2.14
C ARG A 70 8.59 -15.35 3.50
N ILE A 71 9.28 -14.20 3.48
CA ILE A 71 9.33 -13.25 4.61
C ILE A 71 7.91 -12.89 5.11
N ILE A 72 6.90 -13.03 4.25
CA ILE A 72 5.47 -12.92 4.58
C ILE A 72 4.90 -14.08 5.41
N GLU A 73 5.71 -15.04 5.91
CA GLU A 73 5.26 -15.70 7.14
C GLU A 73 5.02 -14.65 8.25
N ASP A 74 5.85 -13.62 8.32
CA ASP A 74 5.71 -12.54 9.29
C ASP A 74 4.55 -11.56 8.94
N CYS A 75 3.98 -11.60 7.72
CA CYS A 75 2.89 -10.71 7.25
C CYS A 75 1.69 -11.50 6.69
N SER A 76 1.38 -12.66 7.29
CA SER A 76 0.42 -13.64 6.77
C SER A 76 -1.03 -13.43 7.19
N ALA A 77 -1.37 -12.36 7.90
CA ALA A 77 -2.72 -12.17 8.45
C ALA A 77 -3.66 -11.58 7.41
N THR A 78 -4.89 -12.11 7.33
CA THR A 78 -5.97 -11.51 6.54
C THR A 78 -6.55 -10.27 7.24
N TRP A 79 -7.35 -9.49 6.53
CA TRP A 79 -8.15 -8.42 7.15
C TRP A 79 -9.13 -8.94 8.21
N GLY A 80 -9.62 -10.17 8.05
CA GLY A 80 -10.47 -10.81 9.05
C GLY A 80 -9.71 -11.17 10.34
N ASP A 81 -8.44 -11.59 10.21
CA ASP A 81 -7.56 -11.81 11.36
C ASP A 81 -7.26 -10.49 12.07
N TYR A 82 -7.07 -9.40 11.32
CA TYR A 82 -6.93 -8.07 11.90
C TYR A 82 -8.21 -7.63 12.63
N ALA A 83 -9.40 -7.88 12.07
CA ALA A 83 -10.66 -7.60 12.75
C ALA A 83 -10.80 -8.38 14.08
N ALA A 84 -10.38 -9.64 14.09
CA ALA A 84 -10.33 -10.46 15.31
C ALA A 84 -9.31 -9.92 16.33
N PHE A 85 -8.12 -9.54 15.87
CA PHE A 85 -7.10 -8.88 16.69
C PHE A 85 -7.65 -7.61 17.34
N VAL A 86 -8.26 -6.71 16.56
CA VAL A 86 -8.87 -5.48 17.04
C VAL A 86 -9.95 -5.75 18.09
N THR A 87 -10.80 -6.75 17.85
CA THR A 87 -11.85 -7.16 18.79
C THR A 87 -11.23 -7.50 20.15
N HIS A 88 -10.24 -8.39 20.18
CA HIS A 88 -9.58 -8.79 21.41
C HIS A 88 -8.76 -7.67 22.06
N MET A 89 -8.12 -6.80 21.27
CA MET A 89 -7.40 -5.65 21.82
C MET A 89 -8.34 -4.65 22.50
N LYS A 90 -9.55 -4.46 21.97
CA LYS A 90 -10.60 -3.66 22.62
C LYS A 90 -11.09 -4.32 23.92
N GLU A 91 -11.33 -5.64 23.92
CA GLU A 91 -11.64 -6.39 25.15
C GLU A 91 -10.56 -6.21 26.21
N LEU A 92 -9.28 -6.36 25.85
CA LEU A 92 -8.15 -6.16 26.76
C LEU A 92 -8.06 -4.72 27.28
N ALA A 93 -8.37 -3.72 26.45
CA ALA A 93 -8.41 -2.33 26.89
C ALA A 93 -9.52 -2.07 27.91
N GLU A 94 -10.68 -2.71 27.75
CA GLU A 94 -11.77 -2.68 28.73
C GLU A 94 -11.38 -3.38 30.04
N GLU A 95 -10.77 -4.57 29.96
CA GLU A 95 -10.29 -5.32 31.13
C GLU A 95 -9.22 -4.56 31.93
N LYS A 96 -8.34 -3.83 31.24
CA LYS A 96 -7.30 -2.98 31.84
C LYS A 96 -7.82 -1.61 32.29
N ASP A 97 -9.06 -1.29 31.96
CA ASP A 97 -9.71 0.00 32.18
C ASP A 97 -8.94 1.22 31.59
N VAL A 98 -8.43 1.07 30.37
CA VAL A 98 -7.70 2.11 29.60
C VAL A 98 -8.45 2.50 28.31
N ASP A 99 -8.01 3.56 27.64
CA ASP A 99 -8.51 3.91 26.31
C ASP A 99 -7.67 3.24 25.22
N LEU A 100 -8.32 2.75 24.16
CA LEU A 100 -7.70 2.28 22.94
C LEU A 100 -8.37 2.94 21.74
N LEU A 101 -7.57 3.63 20.92
CA LEU A 101 -8.00 4.27 19.68
C LEU A 101 -7.45 3.50 18.48
N LEU A 102 -8.21 3.47 17.40
CA LEU A 102 -7.76 2.98 16.11
C LEU A 102 -7.67 4.13 15.12
N VAL A 103 -6.52 4.25 14.45
CA VAL A 103 -6.28 5.29 13.45
C VAL A 103 -5.74 4.73 12.14
N ASP A 104 -6.10 5.37 11.03
CA ASP A 104 -5.55 5.08 9.71
C ASP A 104 -5.13 6.38 9.01
N SER A 105 -3.98 6.35 8.32
CA SER A 105 -3.40 7.55 7.69
C SER A 105 -3.54 7.62 6.16
N GLY A 106 -4.42 6.83 5.54
CA GLY A 106 -4.75 6.93 4.11
C GLY A 106 -4.00 5.97 3.18
N ASP A 107 -4.28 6.08 1.89
CA ASP A 107 -3.85 5.18 0.80
C ASP A 107 -4.36 3.75 0.96
N LEU A 108 -5.62 3.56 0.57
CA LEU A 108 -6.37 2.31 0.78
C LEU A 108 -6.37 1.37 -0.45
N HIS A 109 -5.98 1.86 -1.63
CA HIS A 109 -6.04 1.12 -2.91
C HIS A 109 -4.79 1.36 -3.78
N ASP A 110 -4.77 0.91 -5.05
CA ASP A 110 -3.62 0.94 -5.96
C ASP A 110 -2.43 0.10 -5.44
N GLY A 111 -2.63 -1.20 -5.33
CA GLY A 111 -1.55 -2.11 -4.93
C GLY A 111 -1.84 -3.60 -5.04
N THR A 112 -3.11 -4.02 -5.12
CA THR A 112 -3.46 -5.44 -5.30
C THR A 112 -4.65 -5.65 -6.22
N GLY A 113 -4.80 -6.88 -6.71
CA GLY A 113 -5.99 -7.26 -7.48
C GLY A 113 -7.31 -7.13 -6.71
N LEU A 114 -7.32 -7.08 -5.37
CA LEU A 114 -8.55 -6.91 -4.60
C LEU A 114 -9.14 -5.50 -4.70
N SER A 115 -8.28 -4.47 -4.68
CA SER A 115 -8.71 -3.09 -4.91
C SER A 115 -8.81 -2.80 -6.41
N ASP A 116 -7.81 -3.24 -7.18
CA ASP A 116 -7.55 -2.72 -8.53
C ASP A 116 -8.09 -3.67 -9.63
N GLY A 117 -8.44 -4.91 -9.28
CA GLY A 117 -8.94 -5.94 -10.20
C GLY A 117 -10.42 -5.84 -10.52
N PHE A 118 -11.04 -4.69 -10.26
CA PHE A 118 -12.45 -4.43 -10.51
C PHE A 118 -12.81 -4.59 -12.00
N PRO A 119 -14.03 -5.05 -12.33
CA PRO A 119 -14.43 -5.28 -13.72
C PRO A 119 -14.54 -3.96 -14.51
N PRO A 120 -14.43 -4.00 -15.85
CA PRO A 120 -14.56 -2.82 -16.70
C PRO A 120 -15.82 -2.00 -16.40
N GLY A 121 -15.64 -0.68 -16.21
CA GLY A 121 -16.72 0.24 -15.85
C GLY A 121 -17.01 0.35 -14.35
N GLY A 122 -16.28 -0.38 -13.49
CA GLY A 122 -16.23 -0.12 -12.05
C GLY A 122 -15.37 1.10 -11.72
N VAL A 123 -15.39 1.49 -10.45
CA VAL A 123 -14.47 2.49 -9.88
C VAL A 123 -13.51 1.75 -8.97
N ASP A 124 -12.25 2.17 -8.98
CA ASP A 124 -11.18 1.52 -8.23
C ASP A 124 -11.49 1.49 -6.73
N ALA A 125 -11.36 0.32 -6.13
CA ALA A 125 -11.67 0.02 -4.73
C ALA A 125 -13.07 0.42 -4.20
N GLN A 126 -14.04 0.77 -5.06
CA GLN A 126 -15.14 1.66 -4.64
C GLN A 126 -16.56 1.35 -5.08
N ASP A 127 -17.49 1.73 -4.16
CA ASP A 127 -18.88 1.25 -3.95
C ASP A 127 -19.80 1.67 -5.09
N VAL A 128 -19.56 1.15 -6.29
CA VAL A 128 -20.57 1.14 -7.34
C VAL A 128 -21.66 0.15 -6.95
N ARG A 129 -22.56 0.58 -6.05
CA ARG A 129 -23.94 0.13 -6.10
C ARG A 129 -24.39 0.32 -7.55
N SER A 130 -24.66 -0.79 -8.23
CA SER A 130 -25.58 -0.80 -9.36
C SER A 130 -26.72 0.16 -9.05
N LEU A 131 -26.97 1.13 -9.95
CA LEU A 131 -27.90 2.24 -9.85
C LEU A 131 -29.36 1.80 -9.59
N ASN A 132 -29.66 1.23 -8.41
CA ASN A 132 -31.01 0.87 -7.98
C ASN A 132 -31.17 1.08 -6.45
N PRO A 133 -31.76 2.20 -6.03
CA PRO A 133 -31.76 2.65 -4.62
C PRO A 133 -32.95 2.10 -3.82
N THR A 134 -33.18 0.79 -3.83
CA THR A 134 -34.30 0.19 -3.06
C THR A 134 -33.86 -0.99 -2.21
N SER A 135 -32.93 -0.76 -1.28
CA SER A 135 -32.97 -1.47 0.01
C SER A 135 -32.14 -0.71 1.05
N LEU A 136 -32.83 -0.21 2.07
CA LEU A 136 -32.20 0.51 3.19
C LEU A 136 -31.95 -0.40 4.39
N TYR A 137 -32.33 -1.68 4.31
CA TYR A 137 -32.04 -2.73 5.29
C TYR A 137 -32.27 -4.10 4.64
N SER A 138 -31.27 -4.69 3.97
CA SER A 138 -31.31 -6.12 3.65
C SER A 138 -29.91 -6.67 3.39
N THR A 139 -29.54 -7.69 4.16
CA THR A 139 -28.73 -8.87 3.76
C THR A 139 -27.71 -8.65 2.64
N PHE A 140 -26.41 -8.71 2.99
CA PHE A 140 -25.26 -9.05 2.13
C PHE A 140 -25.67 -9.35 0.67
N ASP A 141 -25.78 -8.30 -0.14
CA ASP A 141 -26.02 -8.44 -1.57
C ASP A 141 -24.66 -8.61 -2.23
N SER A 142 -24.37 -9.85 -2.64
CA SER A 142 -23.11 -10.24 -3.28
C SER A 142 -22.79 -9.46 -4.56
N THR A 143 -23.75 -8.70 -5.10
CA THR A 143 -23.56 -7.86 -6.28
C THR A 143 -22.88 -6.50 -5.98
N SER A 144 -22.79 -6.08 -4.71
CA SER A 144 -22.13 -4.83 -4.26
C SER A 144 -20.76 -5.03 -3.59
N LEU A 145 -20.27 -6.27 -3.47
CA LEU A 145 -19.01 -6.58 -2.78
C LEU A 145 -17.79 -5.99 -3.50
N GLN A 146 -17.01 -5.20 -2.77
CA GLN A 146 -15.71 -4.64 -3.15
C GLN A 146 -14.84 -4.47 -1.90
N SER A 147 -13.57 -4.12 -2.09
CA SER A 147 -12.59 -4.03 -1.02
C SER A 147 -13.07 -3.12 0.12
N ASN A 148 -13.42 -1.85 -0.14
CA ASN A 148 -13.71 -0.87 0.92
C ASN A 148 -14.86 -1.25 1.87
N GLU A 149 -15.77 -2.14 1.47
CA GLU A 149 -16.83 -2.67 2.35
C GLU A 149 -16.27 -3.52 3.51
N PHE A 150 -15.12 -4.17 3.31
CA PHE A 150 -14.42 -4.88 4.39
C PHE A 150 -13.66 -3.91 5.29
N PHE A 151 -13.07 -2.87 4.72
CA PHE A 151 -12.40 -1.81 5.49
C PHE A 151 -13.36 -1.11 6.45
N LYS A 152 -14.57 -0.78 5.97
CA LYS A 152 -15.68 -0.16 6.72
C LYS A 152 -16.14 -0.96 7.95
N GLN A 153 -15.82 -2.26 8.03
CA GLN A 153 -16.19 -3.11 9.16
C GLN A 153 -15.24 -2.98 10.35
N ILE A 154 -14.05 -2.40 10.17
CA ILE A 154 -13.14 -2.11 11.28
C ILE A 154 -13.60 -0.83 11.98
N PRO A 155 -13.75 -0.85 13.32
CA PRO A 155 -14.26 0.29 14.08
C PRO A 155 -13.16 1.33 14.34
N TYR A 156 -12.60 1.91 13.27
CA TYR A 156 -11.65 3.02 13.35
C TYR A 156 -12.27 4.24 14.04
N ASP A 157 -11.47 4.92 14.85
CA ASP A 157 -11.88 6.14 15.56
C ASP A 157 -11.59 7.38 14.73
N VAL A 158 -10.47 7.42 14.02
CA VAL A 158 -10.11 8.54 13.13
C VAL A 158 -9.36 8.00 11.91
N LEU A 159 -9.70 8.48 10.72
CA LEU A 159 -9.07 8.08 9.46
C LEU A 159 -8.72 9.32 8.64
N ALA A 160 -7.63 9.32 7.90
CA ALA A 160 -7.25 10.39 6.99
C ALA A 160 -7.35 9.94 5.53
N ILE A 161 -7.49 10.91 4.62
CA ILE A 161 -7.38 10.70 3.18
C ILE A 161 -5.90 10.60 2.75
N GLY A 162 -5.60 9.71 1.82
CA GLY A 162 -4.30 9.61 1.14
C GLY A 162 -4.32 10.26 -0.25
N ASN A 163 -3.18 10.21 -0.96
CA ASN A 163 -3.10 10.75 -2.31
C ASN A 163 -3.67 9.81 -3.37
N HIS A 164 -3.68 8.49 -3.12
CA HIS A 164 -4.23 7.52 -4.07
C HIS A 164 -5.74 7.71 -4.29
N GLU A 165 -6.44 8.21 -3.28
CA GLU A 165 -7.86 8.59 -3.39
C GLU A 165 -8.11 9.85 -4.25
N LEU A 166 -7.05 10.53 -4.73
CA LEU A 166 -7.12 11.85 -5.37
C LEU A 166 -6.65 11.89 -6.82
N TYR A 167 -6.00 10.84 -7.34
CA TYR A 167 -5.52 10.80 -8.73
C TYR A 167 -6.67 10.79 -9.75
N THR A 168 -7.85 10.29 -9.36
CA THR A 168 -9.05 10.23 -10.21
C THR A 168 -10.23 10.85 -9.47
N TYR A 169 -10.94 11.79 -10.10
CA TYR A 169 -12.08 12.47 -9.47
C TYR A 169 -13.18 11.51 -9.02
N ALA A 170 -13.45 10.47 -9.82
CA ALA A 170 -14.43 9.43 -9.46
C ALA A 170 -14.07 8.78 -8.11
N ASN A 171 -12.77 8.57 -7.86
CA ASN A 171 -12.29 8.01 -6.61
C ASN A 171 -12.58 8.97 -5.44
N THR A 172 -12.20 10.24 -5.58
CA THR A 172 -12.46 11.25 -4.55
C THR A 172 -13.96 11.42 -4.29
N TYR A 173 -14.79 11.33 -5.33
CA TYR A 173 -16.23 11.48 -5.24
C TYR A 173 -16.90 10.36 -4.43
N ASP A 174 -16.51 9.11 -4.62
CA ASP A 174 -16.99 8.00 -3.78
C ASP A 174 -16.51 8.14 -2.34
N MET A 175 -15.25 8.55 -2.13
CA MET A 175 -14.72 8.81 -0.79
C MET A 175 -15.58 9.85 -0.05
N HIS A 176 -16.04 10.88 -0.75
CA HIS A 176 -16.98 11.86 -0.22
C HIS A 176 -18.40 11.31 -0.03
N MET A 177 -18.93 10.61 -1.04
CA MET A 177 -20.35 10.26 -1.10
C MET A 177 -20.72 9.00 -0.32
N ASN A 178 -19.78 8.08 -0.14
CA ASN A 178 -20.01 6.75 0.41
C ASN A 178 -19.07 6.48 1.60
N PHE A 179 -17.74 6.48 1.40
CA PHE A 179 -16.78 6.12 2.45
C PHE A 179 -16.84 7.07 3.66
N GLY A 180 -16.68 8.37 3.43
CA GLY A 180 -16.70 9.39 4.47
C GLY A 180 -18.02 9.46 5.22
N LYS A 181 -19.15 9.23 4.51
CA LYS A 181 -20.49 9.19 5.12
C LYS A 181 -20.67 8.01 6.08
N HIS A 182 -20.15 6.83 5.73
CA HIS A 182 -20.17 5.66 6.62
C HIS A 182 -19.48 5.97 7.96
N PHE A 183 -18.36 6.68 7.89
CA PHE A 183 -17.55 7.00 9.06
C PHE A 183 -18.07 8.19 9.88
N GLN A 184 -19.13 8.89 9.45
CA GLN A 184 -19.87 9.91 10.24
C GLN A 184 -18.96 10.93 10.95
N GLY A 185 -18.07 11.56 10.19
CA GLY A 185 -17.12 12.56 10.71
C GLY A 185 -15.84 11.99 11.34
N ARG A 186 -15.62 10.68 11.25
CA ARG A 186 -14.34 10.03 11.60
C ARG A 186 -13.32 10.05 10.46
N TYR A 187 -13.78 10.14 9.22
CA TYR A 187 -12.93 10.30 8.04
C TYR A 187 -12.61 11.78 7.84
N LEU A 188 -11.33 12.12 7.90
CA LEU A 188 -10.83 13.49 7.99
C LEU A 188 -10.07 13.92 6.74
N SER A 189 -10.31 15.16 6.33
CA SER A 189 -9.64 15.83 5.22
C SER A 189 -9.54 17.34 5.51
N SER A 190 -8.63 17.70 6.40
CA SER A 190 -8.45 19.07 6.91
C SER A 190 -8.11 20.07 5.81
N ASN A 191 -7.32 19.66 4.81
CA ASN A 191 -6.86 20.49 3.71
C ASN A 191 -7.22 19.94 2.31
N VAL A 192 -8.16 19.00 2.21
CA VAL A 192 -8.59 18.45 0.91
C VAL A 192 -10.07 18.69 0.69
N ASN A 193 -10.39 19.34 -0.42
CA ASN A 193 -11.76 19.59 -0.87
C ASN A 193 -12.05 18.93 -2.22
N ILE A 194 -13.31 18.64 -2.45
CA ILE A 194 -13.90 18.20 -3.72
C ILE A 194 -14.96 19.21 -4.16
N THR A 195 -15.05 19.43 -5.46
CA THR A 195 -16.07 20.26 -6.09
C THR A 195 -17.24 19.38 -6.54
N VAL A 196 -18.42 19.58 -5.97
CA VAL A 196 -19.64 18.82 -6.27
C VAL A 196 -20.79 19.76 -6.63
N PHE A 197 -21.90 19.21 -7.16
CA PHE A 197 -23.12 19.97 -7.36
C PHE A 197 -24.00 19.90 -6.11
N ASP A 198 -24.43 21.06 -5.61
CA ASP A 198 -25.41 21.15 -4.54
C ASP A 198 -26.84 20.84 -5.02
N ALA A 199 -27.82 20.88 -4.11
CA ALA A 199 -29.22 20.63 -4.43
C ALA A 199 -29.83 21.64 -5.42
N SER A 200 -29.19 22.79 -5.62
CA SER A 200 -29.59 23.82 -6.59
C SER A 200 -28.81 23.72 -7.90
N ASN A 201 -28.04 22.64 -8.08
CA ASN A 201 -27.18 22.39 -9.23
C ASN A 201 -26.07 23.45 -9.39
N GLN A 202 -25.64 24.07 -8.29
CA GLN A 202 -24.50 24.97 -8.25
C GLN A 202 -23.25 24.20 -7.85
N SER A 203 -22.13 24.52 -8.49
CA SER A 203 -20.83 23.96 -8.15
C SER A 203 -20.36 24.55 -6.83
N VAL A 204 -20.07 23.69 -5.86
CA VAL A 204 -19.59 24.05 -4.52
C VAL A 204 -18.35 23.23 -4.17
N SER A 205 -17.33 23.88 -3.62
CA SER A 205 -16.15 23.20 -3.07
C SER A 205 -16.39 22.91 -1.59
N VAL A 206 -16.31 21.63 -1.22
CA VAL A 206 -16.56 21.14 0.14
C VAL A 206 -15.46 20.17 0.56
N PRO A 207 -15.16 20.03 1.86
CA PRO A 207 -14.25 19.01 2.35
C PRO A 207 -14.68 17.60 1.90
N VAL A 208 -13.71 16.76 1.52
CA VAL A 208 -14.00 15.36 1.11
C VAL A 208 -14.60 14.58 2.29
N GLY A 209 -13.90 14.58 3.42
CA GLY A 209 -14.36 14.15 4.74
C GLY A 209 -14.58 15.36 5.68
N SER A 210 -14.53 15.14 6.99
CA SER A 210 -14.62 16.25 7.96
C SER A 210 -13.28 16.96 8.13
N ARG A 211 -13.28 18.28 8.38
CA ARG A 211 -12.01 19.02 8.57
C ARG A 211 -11.31 18.68 9.87
N PHE A 212 -12.07 18.37 10.91
CA PHE A 212 -11.57 17.95 12.22
C PHE A 212 -12.66 17.13 12.93
N ARG A 213 -12.28 16.47 14.03
CA ARG A 213 -13.21 15.81 14.93
C ARG A 213 -12.89 16.14 16.38
N LYS A 214 -13.89 16.55 17.14
CA LYS A 214 -13.83 16.62 18.61
C LYS A 214 -14.67 15.49 19.18
N PHE A 215 -14.10 14.69 20.08
CA PHE A 215 -14.83 13.58 20.70
C PHE A 215 -14.30 13.27 22.10
N LYS A 216 -15.05 12.43 22.82
CA LYS A 216 -14.68 11.90 24.13
C LYS A 216 -14.37 10.42 24.01
N THR A 217 -13.27 9.97 24.60
CA THR A 217 -12.92 8.55 24.70
C THR A 217 -13.84 7.81 25.69
N ARG A 218 -13.69 6.49 25.81
CA ARG A 218 -14.44 5.67 26.79
C ARG A 218 -14.20 6.17 28.22
N LYS A 219 -12.98 6.62 28.53
CA LYS A 219 -12.63 7.22 29.83
C LYS A 219 -12.96 8.71 29.93
N ASN A 220 -13.79 9.25 29.04
CA ASN A 220 -14.25 10.64 29.01
C ASN A 220 -13.11 11.67 28.79
N ARG A 221 -12.03 11.27 28.13
CA ARG A 221 -10.93 12.17 27.75
C ARG A 221 -11.26 12.88 26.46
N SER A 222 -11.09 14.19 26.42
CA SER A 222 -11.29 15.04 25.22
C SER A 222 -10.16 14.82 24.23
N VAL A 223 -10.53 14.60 22.97
CA VAL A 223 -9.61 14.52 21.85
C VAL A 223 -10.05 15.49 20.77
N THR A 224 -9.12 16.30 20.28
CA THR A 224 -9.28 17.10 19.06
C THR A 224 -8.38 16.52 17.99
N ALA A 225 -8.96 16.08 16.88
CA ALA A 225 -8.26 15.37 15.82
C ALA A 225 -8.33 16.09 14.46
N PHE A 226 -7.24 16.01 13.70
CA PHE A 226 -7.09 16.57 12.35
C PHE A 226 -6.58 15.50 11.38
N GLY A 227 -6.92 15.63 10.09
CA GLY A 227 -6.56 14.72 9.00
C GLY A 227 -5.87 15.47 7.87
N VAL A 228 -4.54 15.61 7.90
CA VAL A 228 -3.81 16.53 7.04
C VAL A 228 -3.04 15.78 5.96
N LEU A 229 -3.27 16.10 4.69
CA LEU A 229 -2.50 15.58 3.57
C LEU A 229 -1.23 16.43 3.38
N PHE A 230 -0.13 15.84 2.87
CA PHE A 230 1.02 16.60 2.39
C PHE A 230 0.62 17.60 1.29
N ASP A 231 1.58 18.44 0.85
CA ASP A 231 1.39 19.37 -0.27
C ASP A 231 1.30 18.60 -1.60
N PHE A 232 0.23 17.83 -1.77
CA PHE A 232 -0.01 16.97 -2.90
C PHE A 232 -0.42 17.77 -4.12
N ALA A 233 0.31 17.52 -5.19
CA ALA A 233 0.25 18.28 -6.42
C ALA A 233 -0.33 17.44 -7.59
N GLY A 234 -0.74 16.20 -7.34
CA GLY A 234 -1.17 15.25 -8.36
C GLY A 234 -2.68 15.03 -8.45
N SER A 235 -3.51 15.84 -7.79
CA SER A 235 -4.95 15.61 -7.74
C SER A 235 -5.63 15.90 -9.08
N ASP A 236 -6.68 15.13 -9.40
CA ASP A 236 -7.50 15.35 -10.58
C ASP A 236 -8.26 16.70 -10.54
N VAL A 237 -8.77 17.12 -11.70
CA VAL A 237 -9.63 18.30 -11.80
C VAL A 237 -10.84 18.16 -10.86
N ASN A 238 -11.33 19.29 -10.34
CA ASN A 238 -12.39 19.38 -9.33
C ASN A 238 -12.00 18.88 -7.92
N THR A 239 -10.78 18.42 -7.70
CA THR A 239 -10.22 18.15 -6.38
C THR A 239 -9.12 19.17 -6.07
N THR A 240 -9.08 19.68 -4.84
CA THR A 240 -8.10 20.70 -4.43
C THR A 240 -7.46 20.33 -3.10
N VAL A 241 -6.12 20.36 -3.06
CA VAL A 241 -5.33 20.26 -1.84
C VAL A 241 -4.80 21.64 -1.47
N GLN A 242 -5.24 22.15 -0.33
CA GLN A 242 -4.73 23.38 0.24
C GLN A 242 -3.38 23.12 0.93
N ARG A 243 -2.46 24.08 0.81
CA ARG A 243 -1.18 24.01 1.51
C ARG A 243 -1.36 24.01 3.02
N VAL A 244 -0.53 23.25 3.72
CA VAL A 244 -0.60 23.15 5.19
C VAL A 244 -0.38 24.49 5.87
N GLU A 245 0.50 25.35 5.32
CA GLU A 245 0.74 26.69 5.88
C GLU A 245 -0.47 27.61 5.74
N ASP A 246 -1.30 27.46 4.70
CA ASP A 246 -2.49 28.27 4.53
C ASP A 246 -3.63 27.76 5.43
N MET A 247 -3.74 26.43 5.58
CA MET A 247 -4.77 25.76 6.38
C MET A 247 -4.77 26.22 7.85
N ILE A 248 -3.59 26.35 8.47
CA ILE A 248 -3.48 26.71 9.90
C ILE A 248 -3.96 28.14 10.21
N HIS A 249 -4.16 28.97 9.19
CA HIS A 249 -4.68 30.33 9.33
C HIS A 249 -6.19 30.43 9.07
N GLU A 250 -6.86 29.34 8.70
CA GLU A 250 -8.30 29.36 8.48
C GLU A 250 -9.08 29.50 9.81
N PRO A 251 -10.19 30.27 9.83
CA PRO A 251 -10.97 30.48 11.05
C PRO A 251 -11.42 29.19 11.74
N TRP A 252 -11.83 28.17 10.98
CA TRP A 252 -12.27 26.90 11.56
C TRP A 252 -11.13 26.16 12.28
N PHE A 253 -9.89 26.30 11.84
CA PHE A 253 -8.74 25.66 12.46
C PHE A 253 -8.44 26.33 13.79
N LEU A 254 -8.39 27.66 13.80
CA LEU A 254 -8.21 28.48 15.00
C LEU A 254 -9.31 28.20 16.04
N ASP A 255 -10.57 28.12 15.60
CA ASP A 255 -11.70 27.77 16.47
C ASP A 255 -11.60 26.32 17.00
N ALA A 256 -11.13 25.39 16.17
CA ALA A 256 -10.98 23.99 16.55
C ALA A 256 -9.92 23.81 17.66
N ILE A 257 -8.80 24.53 17.58
CA ILE A 257 -7.72 24.48 18.57
C ILE A 257 -7.94 25.42 19.76
N ALA A 258 -8.96 26.29 19.76
CA ALA A 258 -9.16 27.25 20.85
C ALA A 258 -9.42 26.59 22.23
N GLU A 259 -10.12 25.45 22.24
CA GLU A 259 -10.38 24.66 23.44
C GLU A 259 -9.26 23.63 23.65
N GLU A 260 -8.70 23.57 24.86
CA GLU A 260 -7.68 22.59 25.23
C GLU A 260 -8.30 21.19 25.42
N PRO A 261 -7.93 20.19 24.60
CA PRO A 261 -8.31 18.79 24.83
C PRO A 261 -7.35 18.12 25.83
N ASP A 262 -7.65 16.89 26.24
CA ASP A 262 -6.67 16.09 27.00
C ASP A 262 -5.51 15.63 26.08
N VAL A 263 -5.80 15.44 24.78
CA VAL A 263 -4.82 15.08 23.75
C VAL A 263 -5.22 15.68 22.40
N PHE A 264 -4.25 16.21 21.65
CA PHE A 264 -4.39 16.44 20.21
C PHE A 264 -3.96 15.20 19.44
N LEU A 265 -4.78 14.78 18.48
CA LEU A 265 -4.52 13.62 17.64
C LEU A 265 -4.39 14.06 16.18
N LEU A 266 -3.17 14.19 15.70
CA LEU A 266 -2.89 14.54 14.32
C LEU A 266 -2.69 13.26 13.53
N ILE A 267 -3.56 13.03 12.55
CA ILE A 267 -3.39 11.93 11.60
C ILE A 267 -3.29 12.52 10.20
N GLY A 268 -2.61 11.85 9.28
CA GLY A 268 -2.42 12.44 7.98
C GLY A 268 -1.44 11.69 7.11
N HIS A 269 -1.64 11.77 5.81
CA HIS A 269 -0.81 11.08 4.85
C HIS A 269 0.45 11.91 4.56
N MET A 270 1.35 11.96 5.54
CA MET A 270 2.60 12.71 5.51
C MET A 270 3.71 11.92 6.21
N SER A 271 4.94 11.97 5.69
CA SER A 271 6.10 11.38 6.37
C SER A 271 6.34 12.07 7.71
N VAL A 272 6.48 11.30 8.79
CA VAL A 272 6.67 11.87 10.13
C VAL A 272 7.96 12.67 10.29
N ALA A 273 9.01 12.39 9.50
CA ALA A 273 10.32 13.02 9.65
C ALA A 273 10.62 14.15 8.64
N ARG A 274 9.90 14.23 7.52
CA ARG A 274 10.32 15.04 6.36
C ARG A 274 9.28 16.03 5.83
N ASP A 275 8.06 16.03 6.39
CA ASP A 275 6.95 16.83 5.90
C ASP A 275 6.57 18.00 6.82
N ARG A 276 5.37 18.56 6.59
CA ARG A 276 4.82 19.75 7.24
C ARG A 276 4.18 19.50 8.61
N TRP A 277 4.45 18.37 9.25
CA TRP A 277 4.06 18.14 10.64
C TRP A 277 4.48 19.28 11.59
N PRO A 278 5.70 19.85 11.50
CA PRO A 278 6.08 20.98 12.33
C PRO A 278 5.18 22.21 12.18
N VAL A 279 4.55 22.43 11.02
CA VAL A 279 3.66 23.58 10.79
C VAL A 279 2.41 23.47 11.66
N VAL A 280 1.72 22.33 11.59
CA VAL A 280 0.51 22.06 12.39
C VAL A 280 0.85 21.96 13.88
N PHE A 281 1.95 21.26 14.20
CA PHE A 281 2.43 21.09 15.57
C PHE A 281 2.75 22.45 16.22
N ASN A 282 3.48 23.33 15.53
CA ASN A 282 3.85 24.65 16.06
C ASN A 282 2.62 25.53 16.27
N ALA A 283 1.67 25.52 15.32
CA ALA A 283 0.43 26.29 15.46
C ALA A 283 -0.40 25.86 16.69
N ILE A 284 -0.45 24.56 16.99
CA ILE A 284 -1.08 24.06 18.22
C ILE A 284 -0.27 24.47 19.46
N ARG A 285 1.06 24.33 19.41
CA ARG A 285 1.95 24.66 20.54
C ARG A 285 1.95 26.14 20.92
N GLU A 286 1.68 27.04 19.98
CA GLU A 286 1.51 28.47 20.24
C GLU A 286 0.32 28.76 21.16
N VAL A 287 -0.75 27.96 21.07
CA VAL A 287 -1.95 28.08 21.91
C VAL A 287 -1.85 27.18 23.15
N HIS A 288 -1.30 25.98 22.99
CA HIS A 288 -1.28 24.90 23.96
C HIS A 288 0.13 24.33 24.17
N PRO A 289 0.97 25.01 24.99
CA PRO A 289 2.40 24.68 25.12
C PRO A 289 2.68 23.28 25.67
N THR A 290 1.72 22.69 26.41
CA THR A 290 1.93 21.48 27.21
C THR A 290 0.92 20.37 26.92
N THR A 291 -0.09 20.57 26.09
CA THR A 291 -1.08 19.53 25.81
C THR A 291 -0.43 18.39 25.01
N PRO A 292 -0.58 17.11 25.37
CA PRO A 292 0.02 16.01 24.62
C PRO A 292 -0.43 16.01 23.14
N ILE A 293 0.51 15.76 22.22
CA ILE A 293 0.24 15.67 20.77
C ILE A 293 0.71 14.32 20.24
N LEU A 294 -0.22 13.52 19.71
CA LEU A 294 0.07 12.26 19.03
C LEU A 294 -0.02 12.49 17.53
N ILE A 295 1.00 12.07 16.77
CA ILE A 295 1.06 12.25 15.33
C ILE A 295 1.17 10.87 14.66
N PHE A 296 0.30 10.60 13.68
CA PHE A 296 0.35 9.38 12.87
C PHE A 296 0.45 9.76 11.39
N GLY A 297 1.53 9.29 10.77
CA GLY A 297 1.91 9.57 9.39
C GLY A 297 1.93 8.34 8.49
N GLY A 298 2.28 8.55 7.22
CA GLY A 298 2.28 7.55 6.16
C GLY A 298 3.13 7.97 4.96
N HIS A 299 2.70 7.60 3.76
CA HIS A 299 3.19 8.00 2.43
C HIS A 299 4.53 7.39 2.01
N PHE A 300 5.52 7.40 2.89
CA PHE A 300 6.87 6.96 2.54
C PHE A 300 7.08 5.45 2.67
N HIS A 301 6.05 4.69 3.04
CA HIS A 301 6.07 3.24 3.13
C HIS A 301 7.08 2.66 4.15
N ILE A 302 7.40 3.38 5.22
CA ILE A 302 8.43 3.00 6.20
C ILE A 302 7.89 2.91 7.62
N ARG A 303 8.53 2.09 8.45
CA ARG A 303 8.42 2.18 9.91
C ARG A 303 9.28 3.35 10.39
N ASP A 304 8.66 4.37 10.97
CA ASP A 304 9.39 5.55 11.44
C ASP A 304 8.75 6.21 12.68
N CYS A 305 9.58 6.85 13.49
CA CYS A 305 9.13 7.55 14.68
C CYS A 305 9.95 8.80 14.96
N LEU A 306 9.29 9.86 15.42
CA LEU A 306 9.94 11.12 15.75
C LEU A 306 9.25 11.79 16.95
N GLN A 307 10.03 12.17 17.96
CA GLN A 307 9.56 13.07 19.01
C GLN A 307 9.94 14.51 18.63
N LEU A 308 8.95 15.38 18.48
CA LEU A 308 9.16 16.81 18.18
C LEU A 308 9.49 17.61 19.45
N ASP A 309 8.98 17.16 20.60
CA ASP A 309 9.31 17.66 21.93
C ASP A 309 9.14 16.55 22.98
N GLN A 310 9.23 16.89 24.27
CA GLN A 310 9.12 15.95 25.39
C GLN A 310 7.67 15.52 25.72
N ARG A 311 6.68 16.02 24.97
CA ARG A 311 5.24 15.81 25.20
C ARG A 311 4.50 15.51 23.90
N SER A 312 5.22 15.02 22.90
CA SER A 312 4.68 14.60 21.61
C SER A 312 5.43 13.40 21.07
N MET A 313 4.73 12.60 20.27
CA MET A 313 5.34 11.51 19.54
C MET A 313 4.66 11.31 18.20
N SER A 314 5.47 11.05 17.19
CA SER A 314 5.05 10.74 15.82
C SER A 314 5.37 9.30 15.47
N LEU A 315 4.48 8.63 14.74
CA LEU A 315 4.64 7.24 14.28
C LEU A 315 4.16 7.09 12.83
N ALA A 316 4.94 6.42 11.99
CA ALA A 316 4.54 5.94 10.67
C ALA A 316 4.62 4.41 10.64
N SER A 317 3.58 3.76 10.13
CA SER A 317 3.32 2.34 10.38
C SER A 317 3.57 1.44 9.16
N GLY A 318 4.59 1.74 8.34
CA GLY A 318 4.98 0.87 7.22
C GLY A 318 4.07 1.00 6.00
N ARG A 319 3.73 -0.15 5.38
CA ARG A 319 2.87 -0.26 4.20
C ARG A 319 2.26 -1.66 4.08
N TYR A 320 1.32 -1.81 3.16
CA TYR A 320 0.80 -3.07 2.59
C TYR A 320 0.35 -4.09 3.62
N MET A 321 -0.11 -3.62 4.77
CA MET A 321 -0.41 -4.47 5.92
C MET A 321 0.75 -5.41 6.25
N GLU A 322 1.99 -4.94 6.17
CA GLU A 322 3.20 -5.60 6.68
C GLU A 322 3.48 -5.19 8.14
N THR A 323 2.80 -4.14 8.62
CA THR A 323 3.07 -3.53 9.93
C THR A 323 1.80 -2.95 10.54
N LEU A 324 1.59 -3.19 11.84
CA LEU A 324 0.73 -2.35 12.67
C LEU A 324 1.59 -1.47 13.58
N GLY A 325 1.28 -0.18 13.66
CA GLY A 325 1.86 0.71 14.65
C GLY A 325 1.13 0.59 15.99
N TRP A 326 1.87 0.59 17.08
CA TRP A 326 1.37 0.73 18.44
C TRP A 326 2.04 1.93 19.11
N MET A 327 1.24 2.81 19.70
CA MET A 327 1.73 3.88 20.57
C MET A 327 0.93 3.88 21.87
N SER A 328 1.62 4.10 23.00
CA SER A 328 0.96 4.33 24.28
C SER A 328 1.63 5.44 25.07
N LEU A 329 0.84 6.09 25.92
CA LEU A 329 1.32 7.11 26.86
C LEU A 329 0.51 7.05 28.16
N ASN A 330 1.17 7.46 29.25
CA ASN A 330 0.47 7.79 30.49
C ASN A 330 0.28 9.30 30.55
N LEU A 331 -0.97 9.71 30.78
CA LEU A 331 -1.27 11.12 30.95
C LEU A 331 -0.81 11.56 32.33
N ASP A 332 -0.31 12.78 32.40
CA ASP A 332 -0.02 13.42 33.67
C ASP A 332 -1.18 14.29 34.14
N LYS A 333 -0.96 15.04 35.22
CA LYS A 333 -2.00 15.89 35.79
C LYS A 333 -2.20 17.12 34.90
N PRO A 334 -3.43 17.63 34.76
CA PRO A 334 -3.69 18.88 34.05
C PRO A 334 -2.77 20.00 34.50
N GLY A 335 -2.20 20.76 33.54
CA GLY A 335 -1.26 21.86 33.80
C GLY A 335 0.19 21.44 34.10
N SER A 336 0.52 20.15 34.03
CA SER A 336 1.90 19.69 34.17
C SER A 336 2.75 19.97 32.93
N THR A 337 4.02 20.30 33.16
CA THR A 337 5.01 20.58 32.12
C THR A 337 6.10 19.50 32.02
N ALA A 338 6.00 18.44 32.82
CA ALA A 338 7.00 17.38 32.87
C ALA A 338 7.07 16.61 31.54
N PRO A 339 8.16 15.91 31.23
CA PRO A 339 8.19 14.99 30.09
C PRO A 339 7.10 13.90 30.21
N ILE A 340 6.46 13.54 29.10
CA ILE A 340 5.58 12.38 29.01
C ILE A 340 6.39 11.20 28.50
N ASN A 341 6.25 10.06 29.18
CA ASN A 341 6.85 8.83 28.69
C ASN A 341 5.94 8.18 27.65
N PHE A 342 6.45 8.03 26.44
CA PHE A 342 5.78 7.33 25.35
C PHE A 342 6.43 5.96 25.15
N SER A 343 5.62 4.98 24.80
CA SER A 343 6.09 3.71 24.27
C SER A 343 5.56 3.51 22.85
N ARG A 344 6.38 2.87 22.02
CA ARG A 344 5.99 2.46 20.67
C ARG A 344 6.40 1.03 20.35
N ARG A 345 5.61 0.38 19.52
CA ARG A 345 5.95 -0.90 18.88
C ARG A 345 5.51 -0.92 17.42
N TYR A 346 6.23 -1.65 16.58
CA TYR A 346 5.77 -2.09 15.27
C TYR A 346 5.55 -3.58 15.35
N LEU A 347 4.38 -4.03 14.91
CA LEU A 347 3.96 -5.42 14.97
C LEU A 347 3.93 -5.97 13.56
N ASP A 348 4.57 -7.12 13.35
CA ASP A 348 4.37 -7.84 12.10
C ASP A 348 2.95 -8.43 12.05
N THR A 349 2.36 -8.39 10.88
CA THR A 349 0.95 -8.70 10.64
C THR A 349 0.74 -10.17 10.36
N ASN A 350 0.93 -11.02 11.36
CA ASN A 350 0.65 -12.46 11.26
C ASN A 350 -0.11 -12.98 12.48
N LEU A 351 -0.68 -14.18 12.34
CA LEU A 351 -1.47 -14.81 13.40
C LEU A 351 -0.68 -15.09 14.68
N VAL A 352 0.62 -15.38 14.59
CA VAL A 352 1.46 -15.63 15.77
C VAL A 352 1.61 -14.35 16.57
N THR A 353 1.86 -13.23 15.90
CA THR A 353 1.93 -11.91 16.52
C THR A 353 0.61 -11.50 17.15
N TYR A 354 -0.50 -11.66 16.42
CA TYR A 354 -1.81 -11.31 16.94
C TYR A 354 -2.21 -12.15 18.15
N GLN A 355 -1.97 -13.45 18.12
CA GLN A 355 -2.22 -14.36 19.25
C GLN A 355 -1.38 -14.00 20.48
N TYR A 356 -0.09 -13.69 20.26
CA TYR A 356 0.81 -13.30 21.34
C TYR A 356 0.31 -12.05 22.08
N HIS A 357 0.01 -10.96 21.37
CA HIS A 357 -0.38 -9.69 22.00
C HIS A 357 -1.81 -9.69 22.55
N THR A 358 -2.68 -10.57 22.04
CA THR A 358 -4.05 -10.75 22.56
C THR A 358 -4.13 -11.80 23.66
N ASN A 359 -3.05 -12.51 23.95
CA ASN A 359 -3.04 -13.69 24.84
C ASN A 359 -4.13 -14.72 24.47
N ARG A 360 -4.39 -14.87 23.17
CA ARG A 360 -5.28 -15.89 22.60
C ARG A 360 -4.43 -16.98 21.95
N ASN A 361 -5.07 -18.10 21.65
CA ASN A 361 -4.46 -19.19 20.90
C ASN A 361 -5.29 -19.51 19.67
N ALA A 362 -4.83 -20.44 18.83
CA ALA A 362 -5.50 -20.80 17.58
C ALA A 362 -7.00 -21.16 17.74
N SER A 363 -7.43 -21.73 18.88
CA SER A 363 -8.84 -22.09 19.09
C SER A 363 -9.69 -20.99 19.73
N THR A 364 -9.08 -19.89 20.19
CA THR A 364 -9.78 -18.80 20.89
C THR A 364 -9.61 -17.42 20.24
N PHE A 365 -8.77 -17.33 19.19
CA PHE A 365 -8.49 -16.08 18.48
C PHE A 365 -9.53 -15.75 17.40
N GLY A 366 -10.08 -16.75 16.71
CA GLY A 366 -11.05 -16.50 15.64
C GLY A 366 -12.34 -15.87 16.16
N THR A 367 -12.83 -14.83 15.48
CA THR A 367 -14.15 -14.22 15.74
C THR A 367 -15.08 -14.45 14.57
N VAL A 368 -16.41 -14.48 14.83
CA VAL A 368 -17.42 -14.61 13.76
C VAL A 368 -17.31 -13.47 12.74
N GLN A 369 -17.05 -12.24 13.21
CA GLN A 369 -16.85 -11.10 12.32
C GLN A 369 -15.61 -11.29 11.44
N GLY A 370 -14.47 -11.67 12.03
CA GLY A 370 -13.23 -11.92 11.29
C GLY A 370 -13.41 -13.00 10.22
N GLN A 371 -14.05 -14.12 10.58
CA GLN A 371 -14.35 -15.21 9.64
C GLN A 371 -15.25 -14.75 8.48
N ASN A 372 -16.28 -13.94 8.75
CA ASN A 372 -17.15 -13.39 7.71
C ASN A 372 -16.40 -12.44 6.77
N ILE A 373 -15.50 -11.61 7.30
CA ILE A 373 -14.65 -10.74 6.49
C ILE A 373 -13.73 -11.57 5.59
N THR A 374 -13.01 -12.55 6.14
CA THR A 374 -12.13 -13.44 5.36
C THR A 374 -12.90 -14.19 4.28
N GLN A 375 -14.09 -14.70 4.60
CA GLN A 375 -14.94 -15.38 3.63
C GLN A 375 -15.42 -14.44 2.51
N GLY A 376 -15.82 -13.21 2.85
CA GLY A 376 -16.22 -12.24 1.84
C GLY A 376 -15.06 -11.81 0.93
N LEU A 377 -13.84 -11.71 1.45
CA LEU A 377 -12.64 -11.46 0.63
C LEU A 377 -12.39 -12.62 -0.34
N LEU A 378 -12.53 -13.88 0.11
CA LEU A 378 -12.42 -15.07 -0.76
C LEU A 378 -13.48 -15.08 -1.87
N GLU A 379 -14.69 -14.61 -1.58
CA GLU A 379 -15.77 -14.47 -2.56
C GLU A 379 -15.48 -13.34 -3.56
N LEU A 380 -14.90 -12.23 -3.09
CA LEU A 380 -14.48 -11.13 -3.95
C LEU A 380 -13.36 -11.56 -4.91
N GLU A 381 -12.36 -12.28 -4.41
CA GLU A 381 -11.29 -12.86 -5.24
C GLU A 381 -11.85 -13.78 -6.33
N GLU A 382 -12.84 -14.60 -5.99
CA GLU A 382 -13.53 -15.48 -6.95
C GLU A 382 -14.27 -14.67 -8.01
N ARG A 383 -15.05 -13.66 -7.58
CA ARG A 383 -15.84 -12.79 -8.44
C ARG A 383 -14.97 -12.04 -9.46
N PHE A 384 -13.80 -11.57 -9.05
CA PHE A 384 -12.85 -10.86 -9.91
C PHE A 384 -11.95 -11.81 -10.73
N GLY A 385 -12.09 -13.12 -10.52
CA GLY A 385 -11.30 -14.16 -11.18
C GLY A 385 -9.82 -14.12 -10.77
N LEU A 386 -9.50 -13.57 -9.60
CA LEU A 386 -8.13 -13.34 -9.14
C LEU A 386 -7.39 -14.64 -8.83
N LYS A 387 -8.13 -15.71 -8.52
CA LYS A 387 -7.59 -17.04 -8.22
C LYS A 387 -7.15 -17.83 -9.46
N TYR A 388 -7.37 -17.31 -10.66
CA TYR A 388 -6.92 -17.98 -11.87
C TYR A 388 -5.40 -18.16 -11.83
N GLN A 389 -4.94 -19.41 -11.77
CA GLN A 389 -3.52 -19.75 -11.69
C GLN A 389 -2.94 -19.93 -13.08
N TYR A 390 -1.91 -19.14 -13.40
CA TYR A 390 -1.21 -19.22 -14.68
C TYR A 390 -0.12 -20.30 -14.68
N GLY A 391 0.54 -20.53 -13.54
CA GLY A 391 1.60 -21.54 -13.37
C GLY A 391 2.13 -21.62 -11.94
N VAL A 392 3.29 -22.25 -11.75
CA VAL A 392 4.00 -22.36 -10.46
C VAL A 392 5.40 -21.77 -10.56
N ALA A 393 5.60 -20.57 -10.02
CA ALA A 393 6.90 -19.91 -9.99
C ALA A 393 7.94 -20.80 -9.30
N PRO A 394 9.10 -21.10 -9.94
CA PRO A 394 10.06 -22.08 -9.44
C PRO A 394 10.90 -21.56 -8.26
N ARG A 395 10.96 -20.23 -8.09
CA ARG A 395 11.77 -19.52 -7.09
C ARG A 395 11.16 -18.13 -6.83
N ASP A 396 11.68 -17.45 -5.82
CA ASP A 396 11.39 -16.04 -5.60
C ASP A 396 12.14 -15.17 -6.60
N TYR A 397 11.46 -14.14 -7.11
CA TYR A 397 12.00 -13.04 -7.89
C TYR A 397 11.68 -11.74 -7.16
N THR A 398 12.74 -11.06 -6.75
CA THR A 398 12.65 -9.87 -5.88
C THR A 398 13.00 -8.61 -6.66
N MET A 399 12.36 -7.49 -6.32
CA MET A 399 12.59 -6.18 -6.92
C MET A 399 13.94 -5.62 -6.51
N ASN A 400 14.14 -5.43 -5.20
CA ASN A 400 15.26 -4.69 -4.63
C ASN A 400 16.08 -5.50 -3.60
N ARG A 401 15.76 -6.78 -3.40
CA ARG A 401 16.50 -7.69 -2.50
C ARG A 401 17.57 -8.51 -3.23
N SER A 402 17.54 -8.52 -4.55
CA SER A 402 18.55 -9.12 -5.42
C SER A 402 19.14 -8.05 -6.35
N PRO A 403 20.44 -8.09 -6.66
CA PRO A 403 21.05 -7.13 -7.57
C PRO A 403 20.47 -7.29 -8.99
N TYR A 404 20.37 -6.19 -9.72
CA TYR A 404 20.10 -6.21 -11.16
C TYR A 404 21.42 -5.98 -11.93
N PRO A 405 21.78 -6.84 -12.90
CA PRO A 405 21.10 -8.08 -13.29
C PRO A 405 21.45 -9.27 -12.39
N SER A 406 20.49 -10.15 -12.10
CA SER A 406 20.71 -11.47 -11.48
C SER A 406 19.49 -12.39 -11.62
N ASN A 407 19.71 -13.70 -11.43
CA ASN A 407 18.64 -14.71 -11.50
C ASN A 407 17.56 -14.57 -10.42
N GLY A 408 17.82 -13.81 -9.33
CA GLY A 408 16.85 -13.55 -8.27
C GLY A 408 16.09 -12.23 -8.45
N SER A 409 16.38 -11.48 -9.52
CA SER A 409 15.78 -10.18 -9.80
C SER A 409 14.59 -10.32 -10.76
N ILE A 410 13.42 -9.85 -10.34
CA ILE A 410 12.25 -9.75 -11.24
C ILE A 410 12.55 -8.87 -12.45
N MET A 411 13.37 -7.83 -12.27
CA MET A 411 13.79 -6.91 -13.34
C MET A 411 14.60 -7.63 -14.41
N THR A 412 15.41 -8.62 -14.03
CA THR A 412 16.14 -9.45 -15.01
C THR A 412 15.19 -10.41 -15.70
N MET A 413 14.37 -11.12 -14.92
CA MET A 413 13.43 -12.11 -15.44
C MET A 413 12.43 -11.49 -16.45
N ILE A 414 11.92 -10.29 -16.18
CA ILE A 414 10.94 -9.68 -17.07
C ILE A 414 11.51 -9.28 -18.43
N VAL A 415 12.73 -8.73 -18.47
CA VAL A 415 13.34 -8.25 -19.73
C VAL A 415 14.06 -9.35 -20.51
N GLU A 416 14.58 -10.38 -19.83
CA GLU A 416 15.29 -11.49 -20.47
C GLU A 416 14.33 -12.62 -20.88
N ASP A 417 13.32 -12.93 -20.06
CA ASP A 417 12.49 -14.12 -20.23
C ASP A 417 11.03 -13.76 -20.51
N ALA A 418 10.36 -13.04 -19.60
CA ALA A 418 8.90 -12.92 -19.64
C ALA A 418 8.37 -12.10 -20.81
N ALA A 419 8.83 -10.85 -20.97
CA ALA A 419 8.37 -9.99 -22.06
C ALA A 419 8.75 -10.57 -23.44
N PRO A 420 9.99 -11.03 -23.69
CA PRO A 420 10.31 -11.69 -24.97
C PRO A 420 9.41 -12.90 -25.27
N THR A 421 9.16 -13.76 -24.29
CA THR A 421 8.30 -14.94 -24.45
C THR A 421 6.85 -14.56 -24.75
N ALA A 422 6.27 -13.66 -23.95
CA ALA A 422 4.88 -13.25 -24.08
C ALA A 422 4.62 -12.51 -25.41
N LEU A 423 5.51 -11.60 -25.79
CA LEU A 423 5.37 -10.83 -27.03
C LEU A 423 5.55 -11.70 -28.28
N ALA A 424 6.38 -12.75 -28.21
CA ALA A 424 6.56 -13.71 -29.30
C ALA A 424 5.29 -14.52 -29.63
N LEU A 425 4.33 -14.63 -28.70
CA LEU A 425 3.06 -15.35 -28.93
C LEU A 425 2.16 -14.64 -29.95
N ASN A 426 2.26 -13.31 -30.07
CA ASN A 426 1.39 -12.51 -30.90
C ASN A 426 2.17 -11.40 -31.62
N THR A 427 3.15 -11.79 -32.43
CA THR A 427 3.85 -10.88 -33.34
C THR A 427 4.39 -11.61 -34.56
N THR A 428 4.39 -10.93 -35.71
CA THR A 428 5.03 -11.42 -36.95
C THR A 428 6.55 -11.17 -36.96
N ARG A 429 7.08 -10.51 -35.92
CA ARG A 429 8.47 -10.04 -35.84
C ARG A 429 9.38 -10.89 -34.95
N ALA A 430 8.90 -12.01 -34.43
CA ALA A 430 9.65 -12.85 -33.48
C ALA A 430 10.99 -13.38 -34.01
N GLY A 431 11.21 -13.41 -35.34
CA GLY A 431 12.46 -13.82 -35.98
C GLY A 431 13.45 -12.68 -36.27
N ILE A 432 13.11 -11.43 -35.95
CA ILE A 432 13.96 -10.26 -36.17
C ILE A 432 14.72 -9.97 -34.88
N PRO A 433 16.06 -9.75 -34.94
CA PRO A 433 16.80 -9.31 -33.76
C PRO A 433 16.18 -8.07 -33.16
N SER A 434 16.06 -8.03 -31.83
CA SER A 434 15.44 -6.93 -31.11
C SER A 434 16.15 -6.60 -29.81
N LEU A 435 15.97 -5.36 -29.35
CA LEU A 435 16.40 -4.86 -28.05
C LEU A 435 15.18 -4.28 -27.32
N LEU A 436 14.83 -4.84 -26.17
CA LEU A 436 13.72 -4.38 -25.35
C LEU A 436 14.21 -3.40 -24.28
N ILE A 437 13.50 -2.28 -24.10
CA ILE A 437 13.71 -1.33 -23.00
C ILE A 437 12.37 -1.04 -22.31
N ILE A 438 12.32 -1.15 -20.99
CA ILE A 438 11.16 -0.75 -20.17
C ILE A 438 11.60 0.04 -18.95
N SER A 439 10.66 0.76 -18.32
CA SER A 439 10.88 1.39 -17.01
C SER A 439 10.92 0.32 -15.91
N SER A 440 11.87 0.42 -14.98
CA SER A 440 11.93 -0.48 -13.82
C SER A 440 10.72 -0.29 -12.90
N GLY A 441 10.23 0.95 -12.77
CA GLY A 441 9.04 1.29 -11.97
C GLY A 441 7.74 0.69 -12.49
N SER A 442 7.75 0.03 -13.65
CA SER A 442 6.61 -0.75 -14.16
C SER A 442 6.26 -1.94 -13.27
N GLN A 443 7.22 -2.44 -12.48
CA GLN A 443 7.01 -3.52 -11.54
C GLN A 443 6.80 -2.94 -10.14
N ARG A 444 5.84 -3.49 -9.40
CA ARG A 444 5.37 -2.95 -8.10
C ARG A 444 5.51 -3.93 -6.94
N PHE A 445 5.72 -5.21 -7.24
CA PHE A 445 5.84 -6.24 -6.21
C PHE A 445 6.74 -7.41 -6.62
N ASP A 446 7.22 -8.13 -5.60
CA ASP A 446 7.99 -9.37 -5.75
C ASP A 446 7.08 -10.53 -6.22
N ILE A 447 7.65 -11.45 -7.00
CA ILE A 447 7.01 -12.73 -7.32
C ILE A 447 7.60 -13.80 -6.42
N TYR A 448 6.76 -14.55 -5.73
CA TYR A 448 7.24 -15.59 -4.81
C TYR A 448 7.06 -16.99 -5.40
N LYS A 449 7.92 -17.90 -4.97
CA LYS A 449 7.87 -19.32 -5.35
C LYS A 449 6.51 -19.92 -5.01
N GLY A 450 5.94 -20.70 -5.91
CA GLY A 450 4.65 -21.35 -5.70
C GLY A 450 3.62 -20.89 -6.73
N PRO A 451 2.32 -21.12 -6.46
CA PRO A 451 1.25 -20.73 -7.38
C PRO A 451 1.35 -19.25 -7.77
N PHE A 452 1.33 -18.97 -9.08
CA PHE A 452 1.28 -17.61 -9.62
C PHE A 452 -0.09 -17.37 -10.25
N THR A 453 -0.84 -16.43 -9.70
CA THR A 453 -2.25 -16.16 -10.01
C THR A 453 -2.45 -14.82 -10.71
N LYS A 454 -3.66 -14.56 -11.18
CA LYS A 454 -4.07 -13.24 -11.70
C LYS A 454 -3.90 -12.14 -10.68
N ASN A 455 -4.10 -12.44 -9.40
CA ASN A 455 -3.77 -11.50 -8.34
C ASN A 455 -2.28 -11.14 -8.34
N ASP A 456 -1.40 -12.14 -8.34
CA ASP A 456 0.05 -11.92 -8.32
C ASP A 456 0.53 -11.13 -9.54
N GLN A 457 -0.07 -11.40 -10.71
CA GLN A 457 0.19 -10.66 -11.93
C GLN A 457 -0.17 -9.17 -11.82
N LEU A 458 -1.37 -8.86 -11.33
CA LEU A 458 -1.82 -7.47 -11.18
C LEU A 458 -1.04 -6.74 -10.09
N THR A 459 -0.75 -7.43 -8.97
CA THR A 459 0.07 -6.89 -7.88
C THR A 459 1.51 -6.62 -8.32
N ALA A 460 2.12 -7.52 -9.09
CA ALA A 460 3.50 -7.36 -9.55
C ALA A 460 3.65 -6.35 -10.70
N SER A 461 2.70 -6.29 -11.63
CA SER A 461 2.76 -5.44 -12.82
C SER A 461 1.36 -4.91 -13.20
N PRO A 462 0.86 -3.85 -12.54
CA PRO A 462 -0.52 -3.40 -12.71
C PRO A 462 -0.77 -2.59 -13.99
N PHE A 463 0.25 -1.93 -14.54
CA PHE A 463 0.07 -0.97 -15.63
C PHE A 463 -0.25 -1.63 -16.97
N VAL A 464 -1.11 -0.99 -17.77
CA VAL A 464 -1.64 -1.50 -19.05
C VAL A 464 -0.96 -0.83 -20.25
N ASN A 465 0.37 -0.72 -20.23
CA ASN A 465 1.15 -0.07 -21.29
C ASN A 465 1.19 -0.94 -22.56
N GLN A 466 1.25 -0.29 -23.71
CA GLN A 466 1.39 -0.93 -25.02
C GLN A 466 2.87 -1.12 -25.38
N TYR A 467 3.26 -2.32 -25.81
CA TYR A 467 4.58 -2.51 -26.44
C TYR A 467 4.56 -2.02 -27.89
N ILE A 468 5.46 -1.09 -28.18
CA ILE A 468 5.70 -0.50 -29.49
C ILE A 468 7.16 -0.72 -29.89
N TYR A 469 7.48 -0.48 -31.16
CA TYR A 469 8.84 -0.64 -31.66
C TYR A 469 9.15 0.33 -32.79
N ILE A 470 10.44 0.61 -32.98
CA ILE A 470 10.95 1.27 -34.19
C ILE A 470 11.71 0.21 -35.01
N PRO A 471 11.32 -0.05 -36.27
CA PRO A 471 12.02 -1.01 -37.13
C PRO A 471 13.36 -0.49 -37.63
N ASP A 472 14.24 -1.42 -37.97
CA ASP A 472 15.47 -1.19 -38.75
C ASP A 472 16.36 -0.07 -38.17
N VAL A 473 16.45 0.00 -36.85
CA VAL A 473 17.38 0.91 -36.17
C VAL A 473 18.79 0.37 -36.39
N PRO A 474 19.80 1.21 -36.73
CA PRO A 474 21.18 0.75 -36.76
C PRO A 474 21.60 0.24 -35.38
N PHE A 475 22.12 -0.99 -35.31
CA PHE A 475 22.50 -1.64 -34.06
C PHE A 475 23.39 -0.76 -33.16
N ASP A 476 24.42 -0.11 -33.73
CA ASP A 476 25.29 0.81 -33.01
C ASP A 476 24.55 1.98 -32.35
N ALA A 477 23.42 2.43 -32.91
CA ALA A 477 22.58 3.46 -32.30
C ALA A 477 21.70 2.87 -31.20
N ALA A 478 21.05 1.73 -31.45
CA ALA A 478 20.14 1.08 -30.52
C ALA A 478 20.80 0.76 -29.16
N ILE A 479 22.02 0.20 -29.17
CA ILE A 479 22.73 -0.18 -27.93
C ILE A 479 23.15 1.02 -27.07
N ARG A 480 23.16 2.24 -27.63
CA ARG A 480 23.46 3.47 -26.90
C ARG A 480 22.24 4.09 -26.22
N VAL A 481 21.02 3.64 -26.57
CA VAL A 481 19.78 4.22 -26.05
C VAL A 481 19.62 3.95 -24.55
N LEU A 482 19.75 2.70 -24.10
CA LEU A 482 19.53 2.35 -22.68
C LEU A 482 20.51 3.06 -21.71
N PRO A 483 21.83 3.08 -21.95
CA PRO A 483 22.75 3.84 -21.10
C PRO A 483 22.43 5.33 -21.05
N GLU A 484 22.05 5.92 -22.18
CA GLU A 484 21.73 7.35 -22.25
C GLU A 484 20.39 7.69 -21.59
N LEU A 485 19.38 6.80 -21.68
CA LEU A 485 18.14 6.92 -20.91
C LEU A 485 18.41 6.93 -19.41
N ASN A 486 19.23 6.00 -18.92
CA ASN A 486 19.61 5.93 -17.51
C ASN A 486 20.48 7.12 -17.07
N ARG A 487 21.32 7.67 -17.96
CA ARG A 487 22.08 8.90 -17.70
C ARG A 487 21.17 10.12 -17.58
N ALA A 488 20.15 10.18 -18.43
CA ALA A 488 19.15 11.25 -18.45
C ALA A 488 18.16 11.16 -17.29
N GLY A 489 17.88 9.93 -16.81
CA GLY A 489 16.91 9.63 -15.78
C GLY A 489 15.46 9.69 -16.26
N ALA A 490 14.57 9.10 -15.47
CA ALA A 490 13.14 9.05 -15.71
C ALA A 490 12.50 10.45 -15.69
N GLU A 491 13.00 11.39 -14.87
CA GLU A 491 12.48 12.78 -14.81
C GLU A 491 12.33 13.44 -16.19
N ARG A 492 13.20 13.05 -17.14
CA ARG A 492 13.19 13.61 -18.50
C ARG A 492 12.00 13.14 -19.33
N LEU A 493 11.30 12.05 -18.95
CA LEU A 493 10.02 11.63 -19.53
C LEU A 493 8.98 12.74 -19.42
N TRP A 494 8.96 13.44 -18.27
CA TRP A 494 7.90 14.36 -17.91
C TRP A 494 8.35 15.81 -17.77
N ALA A 495 9.62 16.11 -18.07
CA ALA A 495 10.16 17.47 -18.17
C ALA A 495 9.57 18.32 -19.33
N THR A 496 8.39 17.98 -19.84
CA THR A 496 7.59 18.84 -20.70
C THR A 496 6.99 19.96 -19.88
N LYS A 497 7.59 21.15 -19.99
CA LYS A 497 6.91 22.39 -19.67
C LYS A 497 5.79 22.60 -20.69
N SER A 498 4.62 23.04 -20.23
CA SER A 498 3.58 23.59 -21.11
C SER A 498 4.14 24.79 -21.89
N GLU A 499 3.43 25.25 -22.93
CA GLU A 499 3.81 26.48 -23.66
C GLU A 499 3.95 27.70 -22.72
N ASP A 500 3.26 27.68 -21.57
CA ASP A 500 3.29 28.71 -20.53
C ASP A 500 4.39 28.48 -19.47
N GLY A 501 5.19 27.41 -19.58
CA GLY A 501 6.29 27.11 -18.67
C GLY A 501 5.91 26.28 -17.43
N GLU A 502 4.64 25.89 -17.28
CA GLU A 502 4.15 25.09 -16.15
C GLU A 502 4.40 23.59 -16.36
N GLU A 503 4.65 22.89 -15.25
CA GLU A 503 4.86 21.45 -15.25
C GLU A 503 3.54 20.69 -15.42
N SER A 504 3.51 19.68 -16.31
CA SER A 504 2.31 18.85 -16.52
C SER A 504 1.89 18.08 -15.26
N LEU A 505 0.60 17.75 -15.11
CA LEU A 505 0.08 16.93 -14.00
C LEU A 505 0.85 15.61 -13.88
N GLN A 506 1.07 14.91 -15.00
CA GLN A 506 1.81 13.65 -15.03
C GLN A 506 3.23 13.79 -14.46
N ALA A 507 3.92 14.89 -14.78
CA ALA A 507 5.26 15.14 -14.25
C ALA A 507 5.27 15.35 -12.74
N ARG A 508 4.27 16.07 -12.23
CA ARG A 508 4.08 16.26 -10.78
C ARG A 508 3.83 14.93 -10.08
N VAL A 509 2.94 14.09 -10.63
CA VAL A 509 2.64 12.76 -10.09
C VAL A 509 3.90 11.91 -9.99
N VAL A 510 4.65 11.78 -11.08
CA VAL A 510 5.80 10.87 -11.06
C VAL A 510 6.93 11.36 -10.17
N ARG A 511 7.17 12.68 -10.08
CA ARG A 511 8.14 13.21 -9.13
C ARG A 511 7.78 12.81 -7.69
N LEU A 512 6.50 12.87 -7.33
CA LEU A 512 6.02 12.50 -5.99
C LEU A 512 6.18 11.00 -5.74
N GLU A 513 5.81 10.15 -6.69
CA GLU A 513 6.03 8.70 -6.59
C GLU A 513 7.52 8.34 -6.44
N ARG A 514 8.40 9.06 -7.14
CA ARG A 514 9.85 8.86 -7.04
C ARG A 514 10.40 9.30 -5.69
N GLU A 515 9.84 10.35 -5.09
CA GLU A 515 10.21 10.78 -3.75
C GLU A 515 9.92 9.67 -2.73
N VAL A 516 8.75 9.03 -2.82
CA VAL A 516 8.38 7.85 -2.01
C VAL A 516 9.36 6.70 -2.24
N GLU A 517 9.62 6.32 -3.48
CA GLU A 517 10.56 5.24 -3.81
C GLU A 517 11.97 5.52 -3.27
N THR A 518 12.46 6.75 -3.45
CA THR A 518 13.77 7.18 -2.98
C THR A 518 13.84 7.17 -1.45
N GLY A 519 12.79 7.63 -0.79
CA GLY A 519 12.66 7.60 0.68
C GLY A 519 12.71 6.18 1.22
N TYR A 520 11.87 5.29 0.66
CA TYR A 520 11.83 3.88 1.02
C TYR A 520 13.17 3.17 0.81
N MET A 521 13.80 3.35 -0.35
CA MET A 521 15.09 2.71 -0.65
C MET A 521 16.22 3.22 0.25
N THR A 522 16.23 4.52 0.55
CA THR A 522 17.23 5.10 1.47
C THR A 522 17.06 4.55 2.89
N TRP A 523 15.82 4.32 3.33
CA TRP A 523 15.53 3.70 4.62
C TRP A 523 15.98 2.24 4.67
N LEU A 524 15.72 1.45 3.62
CA LEU A 524 16.20 0.06 3.53
C LEU A 524 17.74 -0.03 3.56
N GLU A 525 18.42 0.85 2.81
CA GLU A 525 19.90 0.91 2.80
C GLU A 525 20.47 1.28 4.17
N ASP A 526 19.88 2.27 4.85
CA ASP A 526 20.28 2.66 6.20
C ASP A 526 20.08 1.53 7.21
N MET A 527 18.92 0.87 7.15
CA MET A 527 18.60 -0.29 7.97
C MET A 527 19.63 -1.41 7.77
N HIS A 528 19.92 -1.78 6.52
CA HIS A 528 20.90 -2.80 6.16
C HIS A 528 22.31 -2.39 6.64
N ARG A 529 22.75 -1.17 6.37
CA ARG A 529 24.06 -0.63 6.79
C ARG A 529 24.23 -0.70 8.32
N ARG A 530 23.26 -0.19 9.09
CA ARG A 530 23.32 -0.13 10.56
C ARG A 530 23.53 -1.50 11.20
N TYR A 531 22.93 -2.54 10.62
CA TYR A 531 23.10 -3.92 11.09
C TYR A 531 24.50 -4.45 10.82
N HIS A 532 25.04 -4.21 9.63
CA HIS A 532 26.40 -4.66 9.29
C HIS A 532 27.50 -3.92 10.07
N GLU A 533 27.25 -2.68 10.50
CA GLU A 533 28.15 -1.87 11.34
C GLU A 533 28.11 -2.22 12.84
N ARG A 534 27.12 -3.01 13.31
CA ARG A 534 26.96 -3.38 14.73
C ARG A 534 27.13 -4.88 14.96
N PRO A 535 28.34 -5.37 15.29
CA PRO A 535 28.62 -6.80 15.45
C PRO A 535 27.76 -7.52 16.49
N GLN A 536 27.35 -6.82 17.55
CA GLN A 536 26.54 -7.36 18.65
C GLN A 536 25.13 -7.78 18.22
N MET A 537 24.59 -7.25 17.12
CA MET A 537 23.27 -7.65 16.60
C MET A 537 23.31 -8.93 15.76
N ARG A 538 24.50 -9.51 15.52
CA ARG A 538 24.70 -10.74 14.72
C ARG A 538 24.71 -12.03 15.54
N GLU A 539 24.58 -11.93 16.87
CA GLU A 539 24.68 -13.08 17.79
C GLU A 539 23.33 -13.78 18.06
N GLU A 540 22.22 -13.25 17.54
CA GLU A 540 20.89 -13.87 17.67
C GLU A 540 20.70 -14.92 16.56
N GLU A 541 20.88 -16.19 16.91
CA GLU A 541 20.60 -17.32 16.02
C GLU A 541 19.09 -17.51 15.82
N GLY A 542 18.65 -17.78 14.59
CA GLY A 542 17.26 -18.16 14.27
C GLY A 542 16.32 -17.02 13.87
N LEU A 543 16.83 -15.80 13.66
CA LEU A 543 16.03 -14.67 13.17
C LEU A 543 15.62 -14.82 11.69
N THR A 544 14.41 -14.35 11.36
CA THR A 544 13.92 -14.24 9.98
C THR A 544 14.34 -12.91 9.36
N LEU A 545 14.28 -12.80 8.03
CA LEU A 545 14.46 -11.52 7.34
C LEU A 545 13.23 -10.64 7.53
N GLY A 546 13.39 -9.33 7.77
CA GLY A 546 12.28 -8.41 8.00
C GLY A 546 12.73 -6.96 8.21
N TYR A 547 11.84 -6.10 8.70
CA TYR A 547 12.19 -4.72 9.05
C TYR A 547 12.84 -4.66 10.44
N ALA A 548 13.88 -3.83 10.57
CA ALA A 548 14.67 -3.69 11.79
C ALA A 548 14.87 -2.20 12.15
N CYS A 549 13.94 -1.67 12.94
CA CYS A 549 13.95 -0.29 13.40
C CYS A 549 15.07 -0.06 14.42
N PRO A 550 15.60 1.18 14.53
CA PRO A 550 16.50 1.53 15.62
C PRO A 550 15.87 1.30 17.01
N GLY A 551 16.66 0.72 17.91
CA GLY A 551 16.25 0.46 19.29
C GLY A 551 15.30 -0.74 19.39
N GLU A 552 14.45 -0.76 20.41
CA GLU A 552 13.55 -1.89 20.64
C GLU A 552 12.19 -1.74 19.93
N GLY A 553 12.13 -1.11 18.76
CA GLY A 553 10.84 -0.73 18.15
C GLY A 553 10.00 -1.87 17.63
N ASP A 554 10.60 -2.86 17.00
CA ASP A 554 9.88 -4.01 16.50
C ASP A 554 9.58 -4.98 17.65
N ASP A 555 8.40 -5.59 17.62
CA ASP A 555 8.01 -6.62 18.60
C ASP A 555 8.75 -7.95 18.38
N THR A 556 9.08 -8.23 17.12
CA THR A 556 9.90 -9.34 16.66
C THR A 556 11.25 -8.81 16.14
N PRO A 557 12.39 -9.37 16.58
CA PRO A 557 13.69 -9.05 16.01
C PRO A 557 13.87 -9.74 14.64
N HIS A 558 14.47 -9.02 13.69
CA HIS A 558 14.74 -9.53 12.34
C HIS A 558 16.16 -9.23 11.87
N ILE A 559 16.62 -10.04 10.91
CA ILE A 559 17.73 -9.68 10.03
C ILE A 559 17.19 -8.69 9.00
N PRO A 560 17.79 -7.50 8.83
CA PRO A 560 17.27 -6.52 7.88
C PRO A 560 17.34 -7.00 6.44
N LEU A 561 16.34 -6.62 5.66
CA LEU A 561 16.31 -6.87 4.21
C LEU A 561 17.56 -6.31 3.50
N PRO A 562 18.16 -7.07 2.57
CA PRO A 562 19.11 -6.51 1.60
C PRO A 562 18.45 -5.43 0.74
N ALA A 563 19.22 -4.42 0.33
CA ALA A 563 18.73 -3.31 -0.47
C ALA A 563 19.67 -3.05 -1.65
N TYR A 564 19.15 -3.15 -2.87
CA TYR A 564 19.86 -2.86 -4.12
C TYR A 564 19.06 -1.83 -4.92
N ARG A 565 19.69 -0.72 -5.28
CA ARG A 565 19.07 0.27 -6.17
C ARG A 565 18.94 -0.27 -7.58
N LEU A 566 17.84 0.09 -8.21
CA LEU A 566 17.56 -0.20 -9.60
C LEU A 566 17.86 1.03 -10.46
N PRO A 567 18.29 0.84 -11.71
CA PRO A 567 18.28 1.92 -12.69
C PRO A 567 16.83 2.29 -13.05
N ASP A 568 16.63 3.52 -13.54
CA ASP A 568 15.31 4.01 -13.97
C ASP A 568 14.74 3.17 -15.14
N PHE A 569 15.63 2.70 -16.02
CA PHE A 569 15.30 1.86 -17.17
C PHE A 569 16.13 0.58 -17.17
N ILE A 570 15.47 -0.50 -17.59
CA ILE A 570 16.05 -1.83 -17.73
C ILE A 570 15.85 -2.32 -19.16
N GLY A 571 16.70 -3.23 -19.62
CA GLY A 571 16.57 -3.76 -20.96
C GLY A 571 17.10 -5.18 -21.12
N SER A 572 16.71 -5.80 -22.23
CA SER A 572 17.13 -7.15 -22.59
C SER A 572 18.61 -7.17 -23.00
N ARG A 573 19.18 -8.36 -22.99
CA ARG A 573 20.53 -8.63 -23.46
C ARG A 573 20.71 -8.16 -24.90
N VAL A 574 21.85 -7.52 -25.13
CA VAL A 574 22.27 -7.08 -26.45
C VAL A 574 22.54 -8.31 -27.32
N PRO A 575 21.89 -8.45 -28.49
CA PRO A 575 22.15 -9.56 -29.41
C PRO A 575 23.53 -9.44 -30.05
N ASP A 576 24.08 -10.58 -30.50
CA ASP A 576 25.40 -10.64 -31.17
C ASP A 576 25.29 -10.14 -32.62
N LEU A 577 25.35 -8.81 -32.77
CA LEU A 577 25.33 -8.07 -34.03
C LEU A 577 26.48 -7.06 -34.06
N SER A 578 26.71 -6.41 -35.20
CA SER A 578 27.74 -5.36 -35.31
C SER A 578 27.34 -4.27 -36.30
N GLY A 579 27.86 -3.06 -36.06
CA GLY A 579 27.76 -1.94 -36.98
C GLY A 579 26.33 -1.44 -37.18
N ASP A 580 25.93 -1.32 -38.45
CA ASP A 580 24.64 -0.80 -38.89
C ASP A 580 23.60 -1.91 -39.15
N ALA A 581 23.86 -3.13 -38.68
CA ALA A 581 22.90 -4.23 -38.78
C ALA A 581 21.52 -3.77 -38.24
N PRO A 582 20.42 -3.98 -38.99
CA PRO A 582 19.11 -3.53 -38.57
C PRO A 582 18.61 -4.34 -37.37
N ILE A 583 18.10 -3.64 -36.36
CA ILE A 583 17.49 -4.22 -35.16
C ILE A 583 16.17 -3.51 -34.85
N ASP A 584 15.20 -4.25 -34.30
CA ASP A 584 14.00 -3.66 -33.74
C ASP A 584 14.27 -3.12 -32.34
N LEU A 585 14.02 -1.84 -32.12
CA LEU A 585 14.06 -1.25 -30.79
C LEU A 585 12.65 -1.29 -30.19
N ILE A 586 12.40 -2.19 -29.25
CA ILE A 586 11.10 -2.42 -28.60
C ILE A 586 11.06 -1.68 -27.26
N PHE A 587 9.96 -1.01 -26.96
CA PHE A 587 9.74 -0.30 -25.71
C PHE A 587 8.25 -0.14 -25.41
N VAL A 588 7.91 0.33 -24.21
CA VAL A 588 6.52 0.66 -23.86
C VAL A 588 6.17 2.08 -24.29
N ASP A 589 4.92 2.31 -24.70
CA ASP A 589 4.37 3.60 -25.10
C ASP A 589 4.59 4.71 -24.06
N PHE A 590 4.55 4.37 -22.78
CA PHE A 590 4.87 5.27 -21.67
C PHE A 590 6.22 5.98 -21.81
N ILE A 591 7.23 5.35 -22.43
CA ILE A 591 8.58 5.90 -22.58
C ILE A 591 8.91 6.37 -24.01
N GLU A 592 7.92 6.37 -24.90
CA GLU A 592 8.10 6.63 -26.34
C GLU A 592 8.86 7.93 -26.63
N ALA A 593 8.40 9.03 -26.03
CA ALA A 593 8.92 10.35 -26.31
C ALA A 593 10.41 10.48 -25.94
N GLN A 594 10.83 9.87 -24.83
CA GLN A 594 12.22 9.91 -24.39
C GLN A 594 13.08 8.93 -25.18
N VAL A 595 12.58 7.74 -25.51
CA VAL A 595 13.30 6.80 -26.38
C VAL A 595 13.61 7.44 -27.73
N ILE A 596 12.63 8.05 -28.39
CA ILE A 596 12.82 8.72 -29.69
C ILE A 596 13.80 9.89 -29.57
N ARG A 597 13.66 10.71 -28.52
CA ARG A 597 14.57 11.83 -28.27
C ARG A 597 16.00 11.33 -28.09
N THR A 598 16.20 10.35 -27.22
CA THR A 598 17.51 9.74 -26.97
C THR A 598 18.08 9.11 -28.22
N LEU A 599 17.27 8.41 -29.02
CA LEU A 599 17.70 7.83 -30.29
C LEU A 599 18.19 8.90 -31.28
N ASN A 600 17.58 10.08 -31.30
CA ASN A 600 18.04 11.22 -32.10
C ASN A 600 19.27 11.93 -31.52
N GLU A 601 19.57 11.74 -30.23
CA GLU A 601 20.77 12.32 -29.58
C GLU A 601 22.02 11.44 -29.80
N VAL A 602 21.85 10.12 -29.89
CA VAL A 602 22.97 9.18 -30.00
C VAL A 602 23.44 8.91 -31.44
N GLN A 603 22.69 9.37 -32.46
CA GLN A 603 23.05 9.27 -33.88
C GLN A 603 22.54 10.45 -34.70
N THR A 604 23.08 10.62 -35.92
CA THR A 604 22.73 11.71 -36.84
C THR A 604 22.33 11.24 -38.24
N ALA A 605 22.22 9.93 -38.46
CA ALA A 605 21.94 9.33 -39.76
C ALA A 605 20.47 9.48 -40.18
N ARG A 606 19.54 9.45 -39.21
CA ARG A 606 18.10 9.61 -39.43
C ARG A 606 17.48 10.37 -38.27
N VAL A 607 16.49 11.21 -38.55
CA VAL A 607 15.64 11.81 -37.52
C VAL A 607 14.41 10.93 -37.35
N TYR A 608 14.28 10.31 -36.18
CA TYR A 608 13.14 9.49 -35.79
C TYR A 608 12.03 10.36 -35.15
N SER A 609 10.80 9.92 -35.32
CA SER A 609 9.58 10.55 -34.84
C SER A 609 8.58 9.46 -34.39
N ARG A 610 7.47 9.85 -33.76
CA ARG A 610 6.41 8.91 -33.38
C ARG A 610 5.80 8.17 -34.58
N ALA A 611 5.87 8.77 -35.77
CA ALA A 611 5.40 8.12 -37.00
C ALA A 611 6.27 6.93 -37.43
N ASP A 612 7.49 6.81 -36.88
CA ASP A 612 8.38 5.68 -37.14
C ASP A 612 8.14 4.52 -36.18
N ALA A 613 7.30 4.71 -35.14
CA ALA A 613 6.93 3.67 -34.20
C ALA A 613 5.68 2.92 -34.67
N GLY A 614 5.66 1.61 -34.47
CA GLY A 614 4.51 0.74 -34.69
C GLY A 614 4.18 -0.09 -33.46
N VAL A 615 2.97 -0.67 -33.43
CA VAL A 615 2.60 -1.64 -32.39
C VAL A 615 3.38 -2.95 -32.60
N TYR A 616 4.08 -3.41 -31.56
CA TYR A 616 4.90 -4.63 -31.65
C TYR A 616 4.07 -5.90 -31.45
N SER A 617 3.13 -5.86 -30.50
CA SER A 617 2.22 -6.95 -30.13
C SER A 617 0.98 -6.39 -29.45
N ASP A 618 -0.18 -7.03 -29.53
CA ASP A 618 -1.38 -6.56 -28.80
C ASP A 618 -1.32 -6.84 -27.28
N VAL A 619 -0.34 -7.64 -26.83
CA VAL A 619 -0.11 -7.94 -25.41
C VAL A 619 0.23 -6.66 -24.63
N LYS A 620 -0.46 -6.46 -23.51
CA LYS A 620 -0.23 -5.33 -22.59
C LYS A 620 0.81 -5.69 -21.51
N SER A 621 1.46 -4.68 -20.92
CA SER A 621 2.48 -4.91 -19.89
C SER A 621 1.99 -5.68 -18.67
N ASN A 622 0.74 -5.46 -18.25
CA ASN A 622 0.15 -6.23 -17.16
C ASN A 622 -0.14 -7.69 -17.53
N GLU A 623 -0.21 -8.07 -18.81
CA GLU A 623 -0.50 -9.43 -19.28
C GLU A 623 0.75 -10.32 -19.38
N VAL A 624 1.94 -9.70 -19.49
CA VAL A 624 3.21 -10.38 -19.76
C VAL A 624 3.52 -11.50 -18.78
N LEU A 625 3.41 -11.23 -17.48
CA LEU A 625 3.77 -12.20 -16.44
C LEU A 625 2.85 -13.43 -16.46
N GLY A 626 1.54 -13.22 -16.66
CA GLY A 626 0.56 -14.31 -16.75
C GLY A 626 0.82 -15.20 -17.96
N LEU A 627 1.03 -14.59 -19.14
CA LEU A 627 1.34 -15.33 -20.37
C LEU A 627 2.66 -16.11 -20.24
N TYR A 628 3.70 -15.48 -19.71
CA TYR A 628 4.98 -16.15 -19.46
C TYR A 628 4.83 -17.33 -18.50
N ALA A 629 4.16 -17.13 -17.36
CA ALA A 629 3.91 -18.18 -16.38
C ALA A 629 3.16 -19.37 -17.01
N SER A 630 2.18 -19.10 -17.87
CA SER A 630 1.44 -20.16 -18.58
C SER A 630 2.29 -20.99 -19.54
N VAL A 631 3.38 -20.43 -20.06
CA VAL A 631 4.30 -21.12 -20.97
C VAL A 631 5.45 -21.79 -20.21
N ALA A 632 6.03 -21.10 -19.23
CA ALA A 632 7.32 -21.45 -18.64
C ALA A 632 7.22 -22.12 -17.25
N TRP A 633 6.09 -21.99 -16.55
CA TRP A 633 5.93 -22.44 -15.17
C TRP A 633 4.87 -23.54 -14.99
N ASN A 634 4.46 -24.20 -16.08
CA ASN A 634 3.52 -25.33 -16.08
C ASN A 634 4.21 -26.68 -16.28
#